data_AF-A0A497BDJ3-F1
#
_entry.id   AF-A0A497BDJ3-F1
#
_cell.length_a   1.000
_cell.length_b   1.000
_cell.length_c   1.000
_cell.angle_alpha   90.00
_cell.angle_beta   90.00
_cell.angle_gamma   90.00
#
_symmetry.space_group_name_H-M   'P 1'
#
loop_
_entity.id
_entity.type
_entity.pdbx_description
1 polymer ?
#
loop_
_entity_poly.entity_id
_entity_poly.type
_entity_poly.pdbx_seq_one_letter_code
_entity_poly.pdbx_strand_id
1 'polypeptide(L)'
;MEHGSRSPVSRPASGGLIRLQARLTNPAAMWAAVCGVVASGGFGWQGGDFLRLALLILLADGGWGTLWAAIVATDWATPLRRWRNWRFGEPVSAPPYTLPNSPGDRVSRWLGQLRVWRRDVLWPTCGPAISAIAVALPVTAALSALLGPNLLLLSLAALAVMQLSLAWEGCSALVAVMFPWLAGHVAFGSLTPASAGLALAFTLAWGANRQAESPWVRALGIAAQFLALAFLLALRQPLTAGMLALLLAPQLALLPWLRRGQAASWYTRHARPWLMTAMLVAAWTL
;
A
#
# COMPACT_ATOMS: atom_id res chain seq x y z
N MET A 1 32.17 23.27 -40.22
CA MET A 1 32.23 21.91 -39.66
C MET A 1 32.79 22.02 -38.26
N GLU A 2 31.93 22.19 -37.25
CA GLU A 2 32.30 22.02 -35.84
C GLU A 2 31.06 21.48 -35.11
N HIS A 3 31.09 20.19 -34.79
CA HIS A 3 30.07 19.52 -33.98
C HIS A 3 30.50 19.61 -32.51
N GLY A 4 29.91 20.57 -31.79
CA GLY A 4 30.07 20.70 -30.34
C GLY A 4 29.29 19.62 -29.59
N SER A 5 29.99 18.58 -29.16
CA SER A 5 29.52 17.55 -28.24
C SER A 5 29.33 18.13 -26.84
N ARG A 6 28.09 18.53 -26.52
CA ARG A 6 27.71 18.89 -25.15
C ARG A 6 27.59 17.64 -24.29
N SER A 7 28.55 17.44 -23.39
CA SER A 7 28.48 16.43 -22.33
C SER A 7 27.31 16.72 -21.39
N PRO A 8 26.51 15.71 -20.98
CA PRO A 8 25.44 15.92 -20.00
C PRO A 8 26.03 16.16 -18.61
N VAL A 9 25.77 17.36 -18.08
CA VAL A 9 26.11 17.76 -16.71
C VAL A 9 25.39 16.83 -15.72
N SER A 10 26.17 15.99 -15.05
CA SER A 10 25.70 15.11 -13.98
C SER A 10 25.43 15.97 -12.73
N ARG A 11 24.17 16.14 -12.34
CA ARG A 11 23.82 16.87 -11.11
C ARG A 11 24.26 16.06 -9.88
N PRO A 12 24.91 16.68 -8.88
CA PRO A 12 25.34 15.99 -7.67
C PRO A 12 24.13 15.50 -6.87
N ALA A 13 24.22 14.25 -6.40
CA ALA A 13 23.26 13.64 -5.50
C ALA A 13 23.32 14.34 -4.15
N SER A 14 22.41 15.29 -3.94
CA SER A 14 22.20 15.96 -2.66
C SER A 14 21.96 14.92 -1.56
N GLY A 15 22.95 14.73 -0.69
CA GLY A 15 22.88 13.99 0.56
C GLY A 15 21.97 14.72 1.55
N GLY A 16 20.67 14.62 1.32
CA GLY A 16 19.64 15.20 2.18
C GLY A 16 19.26 14.22 3.29
N LEU A 17 19.66 14.57 4.52
CA LEU A 17 19.04 14.20 5.79
C LEU A 17 17.58 13.75 5.60
N ILE A 18 17.30 12.52 6.05
CA ILE A 18 15.99 11.89 6.29
C ILE A 18 14.86 12.91 6.13
N ARG A 19 14.46 13.13 4.87
CA ARG A 19 13.19 13.81 4.59
C ARG A 19 12.19 12.75 5.00
N LEU A 20 11.75 12.82 6.26
CA LEU A 20 10.43 12.36 6.66
C LEU A 20 9.46 13.14 5.77
N GLN A 21 9.35 12.69 4.51
CA GLN A 21 8.14 12.80 3.75
C GLN A 21 7.16 11.90 4.49
N ALA A 22 6.73 12.38 5.67
CA ALA A 22 5.37 12.24 6.17
C ALA A 22 4.46 12.98 5.17
N ARG A 23 4.56 12.57 3.91
CA ARG A 23 3.62 12.85 2.88
C ARG A 23 2.50 11.93 3.34
N LEU A 24 1.46 12.51 3.95
CA LEU A 24 0.15 11.90 4.08
C LEU A 24 -0.20 11.40 2.67
N THR A 25 0.20 10.17 2.37
CA THR A 25 0.66 9.82 1.02
C THR A 25 -0.51 9.32 0.20
N ASN A 26 -1.56 8.86 0.88
CA ASN A 26 -2.68 8.27 0.21
C ASN A 26 -4.00 8.61 0.89
N PRO A 27 -4.67 9.70 0.47
CA PRO A 27 -5.99 10.04 1.00
C PRO A 27 -7.03 8.93 0.78
N ALA A 28 -6.75 7.92 -0.05
CA ALA A 28 -7.60 6.74 -0.18
C ALA A 28 -7.60 5.86 1.07
N ALA A 29 -6.45 5.65 1.72
CA ALA A 29 -6.35 4.75 2.87
C ALA A 29 -7.07 5.37 4.07
N MET A 30 -6.81 6.65 4.34
CA MET A 30 -7.54 7.42 5.35
C MET A 30 -9.05 7.39 5.08
N TRP A 31 -9.46 7.68 3.84
CA TRP A 31 -10.88 7.71 3.50
C TRP A 31 -11.55 6.34 3.61
N ALA A 32 -10.87 5.29 3.16
CA ALA A 32 -11.34 3.92 3.30
C ALA A 32 -11.50 3.52 4.77
N ALA A 33 -10.56 3.91 5.63
CA ALA A 33 -10.68 3.70 7.07
C ALA A 33 -11.91 4.42 7.65
N VAL A 34 -12.13 5.69 7.28
CA VAL A 34 -13.33 6.44 7.69
C VAL A 34 -14.61 5.75 7.20
N CYS A 35 -14.65 5.28 5.95
CA CYS A 35 -15.78 4.51 5.43
C CYS A 35 -16.01 3.23 6.24
N GLY A 36 -14.95 2.53 6.61
CA GLY A 36 -15.04 1.36 7.51
C GLY A 36 -15.61 1.70 8.89
N VAL A 37 -15.20 2.83 9.48
CA VAL A 37 -15.75 3.30 10.76
C VAL A 37 -17.23 3.62 10.64
N VAL A 38 -17.63 4.33 9.58
CA VAL A 38 -19.04 4.63 9.31
C VAL A 38 -19.84 3.34 9.13
N ALA A 39 -19.33 2.39 8.35
CA ALA A 39 -19.96 1.09 8.08
C ALA A 39 -20.08 0.18 9.32
N SER A 40 -19.35 0.48 10.39
CA SER A 40 -19.46 -0.28 11.63
C SER A 40 -20.71 0.07 12.44
N GLY A 41 -21.28 1.26 12.23
CA GLY A 41 -22.35 1.83 13.06
C GLY A 41 -21.97 2.10 14.53
N GLY A 42 -20.73 1.77 14.95
CA GLY A 42 -20.31 1.79 16.35
C GLY A 42 -19.60 3.07 16.80
N PHE A 43 -19.53 4.10 15.96
CA PHE A 43 -18.89 5.37 16.31
C PHE A 43 -19.86 6.22 17.17
N GLY A 44 -19.59 6.29 18.47
CA GLY A 44 -20.46 6.94 19.45
C GLY A 44 -20.31 8.46 19.57
N TRP A 45 -19.44 9.08 18.76
CA TRP A 45 -19.10 10.52 18.82
C TRP A 45 -18.57 11.00 20.18
N GLN A 46 -18.04 10.09 21.01
CA GLN A 46 -17.46 10.42 22.30
C GLN A 46 -15.97 10.78 22.15
N GLY A 47 -15.40 11.52 23.11
CA GLY A 47 -13.98 11.93 23.07
C GLY A 47 -13.00 10.77 22.88
N GLY A 48 -13.29 9.60 23.47
CA GLY A 48 -12.49 8.39 23.28
C GLY A 48 -12.52 7.84 21.85
N ASP A 49 -13.65 7.98 21.15
CA ASP A 49 -13.81 7.52 19.78
C ASP A 49 -12.96 8.34 18.80
N PHE A 50 -12.84 9.66 19.03
CA PHE A 50 -11.97 10.52 18.23
C PHE A 50 -10.49 10.14 18.38
N LEU A 51 -10.03 9.85 19.60
CA LEU A 51 -8.67 9.37 19.82
C LEU A 51 -8.44 8.03 19.11
N ARG A 52 -9.40 7.09 19.23
CA ARG A 52 -9.35 5.79 18.57
C ARG A 52 -9.31 5.93 17.04
N LEU A 53 -10.12 6.82 16.48
CA LEU A 53 -10.13 7.15 15.05
C LEU A 53 -8.80 7.76 14.61
N ALA A 54 -8.22 8.67 15.39
CA ALA A 54 -6.93 9.27 15.08
C ALA A 54 -5.81 8.22 15.06
N LEU A 55 -5.77 7.33 16.06
CA LEU A 55 -4.83 6.20 16.10
C LEU A 55 -5.02 5.24 14.93
N LEU A 56 -6.28 4.96 14.54
CA LEU A 56 -6.60 4.14 13.38
C LEU A 56 -6.12 4.78 12.07
N ILE A 57 -6.34 6.09 11.88
CA ILE A 57 -5.87 6.81 10.70
C ILE A 57 -4.34 6.82 10.67
N LEU A 58 -3.69 7.01 11.81
CA LEU A 58 -2.23 6.92 11.94
C LEU A 58 -1.72 5.52 11.61
N LEU A 59 -2.42 4.46 12.02
CA LEU A 59 -2.10 3.08 11.66
C LEU A 59 -2.24 2.84 10.14
N ALA A 60 -3.35 3.26 9.55
CA ALA A 60 -3.68 2.99 8.16
C ALA A 60 -2.85 3.81 7.16
N ASP A 61 -2.75 5.13 7.34
CA ASP A 61 -1.96 6.00 6.44
C ASP A 61 -0.49 6.04 6.85
N GLY A 62 -0.21 6.20 8.15
CA GLY A 62 1.15 6.28 8.67
C GLY A 62 1.85 4.92 8.68
N GLY A 63 1.33 3.95 9.43
CA GLY A 63 1.94 2.63 9.58
C GLY A 63 1.98 1.85 8.26
N TRP A 64 0.81 1.44 7.77
CA TRP A 64 0.69 0.62 6.57
C TRP A 64 1.12 1.35 5.30
N GLY A 65 0.79 2.63 5.17
CA GLY A 65 1.21 3.44 4.02
C GLY A 65 2.73 3.58 3.92
N THR A 66 3.43 3.82 5.04
CA THR A 66 4.90 3.91 5.04
C THR A 66 5.55 2.56 4.73
N LEU A 67 5.06 1.48 5.34
CA LEU A 67 5.55 0.12 5.06
C LEU A 67 5.38 -0.23 3.57
N TRP A 68 4.19 0.03 3.03
CA TRP A 68 3.90 -0.20 1.62
C TRP A 68 4.80 0.61 0.70
N ALA A 69 4.97 1.91 0.98
CA ALA A 69 5.82 2.77 0.19
C ALA A 69 7.29 2.31 0.23
N ALA A 70 7.81 1.92 1.40
CA ALA A 70 9.17 1.41 1.53
C ALA A 70 9.37 0.09 0.76
N ILE A 71 8.36 -0.79 0.75
CA ILE A 71 8.40 -2.06 0.03
C ILE A 71 8.39 -1.82 -1.49
N VAL A 72 7.45 -1.02 -2.00
CA VAL A 72 7.26 -0.83 -3.46
C VAL A 72 8.27 0.12 -4.09
N ALA A 73 8.70 1.18 -3.38
CA ALA A 73 9.63 2.16 -3.95
C ALA A 73 11.07 1.62 -4.06
N THR A 74 11.36 0.49 -3.43
CA THR A 74 12.71 -0.08 -3.38
C THR A 74 12.85 -1.19 -4.41
N ASP A 75 13.84 -1.05 -5.29
CA ASP A 75 14.23 -2.13 -6.20
C ASP A 75 14.99 -3.22 -5.41
N TRP A 76 14.25 -4.10 -4.74
CA TRP A 76 14.81 -5.24 -4.00
C TRP A 76 15.48 -6.26 -4.93
N ALA A 77 15.09 -6.30 -6.20
CA ALA A 77 15.60 -7.29 -7.14
C ALA A 77 17.07 -7.04 -7.52
N THR A 78 17.47 -5.77 -7.71
CA THR A 78 18.86 -5.43 -8.04
C THR A 78 19.90 -5.85 -7.00
N PRO A 79 19.79 -5.53 -5.70
CA PRO A 79 20.75 -5.98 -4.69
C PRO A 79 20.75 -7.50 -4.53
N LEU A 80 19.58 -8.16 -4.63
CA LEU A 80 19.47 -9.62 -4.57
C LEU A 80 20.12 -10.31 -5.79
N ARG A 81 19.95 -9.76 -7.00
CA ARG A 81 20.65 -10.24 -8.21
C ARG A 81 22.15 -10.08 -8.08
N ARG A 82 22.62 -8.94 -7.56
CA ARG A 82 24.05 -8.69 -7.29
C ARG A 82 24.61 -9.64 -6.25
N TRP A 83 23.87 -9.94 -5.18
CA TRP A 83 24.25 -10.90 -4.15
C TRP A 83 24.56 -12.28 -4.74
N ARG A 84 23.72 -12.78 -5.65
CA ARG A 84 23.91 -14.11 -6.27
C ARG A 84 25.24 -14.27 -7.02
N ASN A 85 25.78 -13.17 -7.55
CA ASN A 85 27.06 -13.15 -8.28
C ASN A 85 28.21 -12.58 -7.44
N TRP A 86 27.98 -12.29 -6.16
CA TRP A 86 28.94 -11.61 -5.32
C TRP A 86 30.05 -12.56 -4.85
N ARG A 87 31.30 -12.27 -5.21
CA ARG A 87 32.48 -13.04 -4.78
C ARG A 87 33.53 -12.20 -4.05
N PHE A 88 33.24 -10.92 -3.84
CA PHE A 88 34.17 -9.97 -3.23
C PHE A 88 33.98 -9.89 -1.71
N GLY A 89 35.08 -9.73 -0.98
CA GLY A 89 35.05 -9.47 0.45
C GLY A 89 36.24 -10.11 1.17
N GLU A 90 36.85 -9.36 2.07
CA GLU A 90 37.86 -9.90 2.96
C GLU A 90 37.19 -10.84 3.98
N PRO A 91 37.78 -12.02 4.24
CA PRO A 91 37.29 -12.89 5.31
C PRO A 91 37.30 -12.15 6.64
N VAL A 92 36.27 -12.34 7.45
CA VAL A 92 36.32 -11.90 8.85
C VAL A 92 37.44 -12.67 9.54
N SER A 93 38.18 -12.03 10.46
CA SER A 93 39.24 -12.69 11.23
C SER A 93 38.73 -13.99 11.82
N ALA A 94 39.24 -15.09 11.29
CA ALA A 94 38.80 -16.41 11.66
C ALA A 94 39.29 -16.69 13.10
N PRO A 95 38.47 -17.27 13.98
CA PRO A 95 38.91 -17.61 15.31
C PRO A 95 40.10 -18.59 15.25
N PRO A 96 41.01 -18.57 16.23
CA PRO A 96 42.30 -19.27 16.15
C PRO A 96 42.21 -20.80 15.99
N TYR A 97 41.03 -21.38 16.22
CA TYR A 97 40.76 -22.81 16.11
C TYR A 97 40.10 -23.23 14.79
N THR A 98 39.79 -22.32 13.86
CA THR A 98 39.25 -22.71 12.55
C THR A 98 40.36 -23.17 11.62
N LEU A 99 40.38 -24.47 11.33
CA LEU A 99 41.24 -25.04 10.29
C LEU A 99 40.88 -24.46 8.90
N PRO A 100 41.85 -24.27 8.00
CA PRO A 100 41.58 -23.84 6.63
C PRO A 100 40.66 -24.84 5.92
N ASN A 101 39.70 -24.35 5.13
CA ASN A 101 38.65 -25.14 4.46
C ASN A 101 37.63 -25.85 5.37
N SER A 102 37.70 -25.65 6.69
CA SER A 102 36.67 -26.11 7.63
C SER A 102 35.32 -25.45 7.35
N PRO A 103 34.19 -26.02 7.83
CA PRO A 103 32.90 -25.34 7.78
C PRO A 103 32.94 -23.95 8.44
N GLY A 104 33.74 -23.76 9.48
CA GLY A 104 33.93 -22.46 10.15
C GLY A 104 34.61 -21.42 9.24
N ASP A 105 35.66 -21.81 8.50
CA ASP A 105 36.31 -20.94 7.52
C ASP A 105 35.33 -20.52 6.39
N ARG A 106 34.49 -21.44 5.90
CA ARG A 106 33.46 -21.12 4.89
C ARG A 106 32.44 -20.12 5.42
N VAL A 107 31.96 -20.29 6.66
CA VAL A 107 31.03 -19.36 7.31
C VAL A 107 31.68 -17.99 7.51
N SER A 108 32.95 -17.94 7.92
CA SER A 108 33.68 -16.68 8.08
C SER A 108 33.82 -15.91 6.76
N ARG A 109 34.21 -16.61 5.67
CA ARG A 109 34.25 -16.04 4.32
C ARG A 109 32.89 -15.53 3.87
N TRP A 110 31.83 -16.32 4.10
CA TRP A 110 30.46 -15.93 3.76
C TRP A 110 30.00 -14.69 4.55
N LEU A 111 30.30 -14.61 5.84
CA LEU A 111 30.00 -13.43 6.66
C LEU A 111 30.78 -12.19 6.22
N GLY A 112 32.04 -12.36 5.80
CA GLY A 112 32.86 -11.29 5.22
C GLY A 112 32.24 -10.75 3.93
N GLN A 113 31.87 -11.64 3.02
CA GLN A 113 31.14 -11.31 1.78
C GLN A 113 29.80 -10.61 2.09
N LEU A 114 29.02 -11.12 3.04
CA LEU A 114 27.75 -10.53 3.45
C LEU A 114 27.93 -9.13 4.03
N ARG A 115 28.95 -8.92 4.89
CA ARG A 115 29.24 -7.62 5.50
C ARG A 115 29.62 -6.58 4.45
N VAL A 116 30.52 -6.94 3.54
CA VAL A 116 30.97 -6.07 2.44
C VAL A 116 29.82 -5.76 1.49
N TRP A 117 29.07 -6.78 1.04
CA TRP A 117 27.88 -6.58 0.22
C TRP A 117 26.83 -5.70 0.90
N ARG A 118 26.59 -5.91 2.21
CA ARG A 118 25.64 -5.09 2.97
C ARG A 118 26.06 -3.62 2.97
N ARG A 119 27.34 -3.33 3.21
CA ARG A 119 27.88 -1.97 3.29
C ARG A 119 27.92 -1.30 1.91
N ASP A 120 28.35 -2.02 0.89
CA ASP A 120 28.72 -1.43 -0.40
C ASP A 120 27.57 -1.48 -1.42
N VAL A 121 26.59 -2.39 -1.26
CA VAL A 121 25.47 -2.57 -2.20
C VAL A 121 24.12 -2.34 -1.53
N LEU A 122 23.82 -3.06 -0.45
CA LEU A 122 22.49 -3.04 0.16
C LEU A 122 22.20 -1.69 0.84
N TRP A 123 23.09 -1.22 1.71
CA TRP A 123 22.84 -0.01 2.51
C TRP A 123 22.72 1.27 1.66
N PRO A 124 23.56 1.51 0.64
CA PRO A 124 23.43 2.70 -0.20
C PRO A 124 22.14 2.69 -1.03
N THR A 125 21.68 1.51 -1.46
CA THR A 125 20.51 1.36 -2.34
C THR A 125 19.20 1.29 -1.55
N CYS A 126 19.18 0.53 -0.45
CA CYS A 126 17.98 0.18 0.32
C CYS A 126 17.97 0.78 1.73
N GLY A 127 19.03 1.48 2.17
CA GLY A 127 19.14 2.01 3.54
C GLY A 127 17.96 2.87 3.99
N PRO A 128 17.46 3.83 3.17
CA PRO A 128 16.26 4.59 3.51
C PRO A 128 15.01 3.72 3.71
N ALA A 129 14.83 2.68 2.90
CA ALA A 129 13.69 1.78 3.01
C ALA A 129 13.80 0.82 4.21
N ILE A 130 15.00 0.28 4.45
CA ILE A 130 15.27 -0.57 5.61
C ILE A 130 15.05 0.22 6.90
N SER A 131 15.52 1.46 6.98
CA SER A 131 15.29 2.33 8.13
C SER A 131 13.81 2.69 8.30
N ALA A 132 13.11 3.00 7.22
CA ALA A 132 11.66 3.23 7.26
C ALA A 132 10.90 1.99 7.76
N ILE A 133 11.22 0.79 7.28
CA ILE A 133 10.62 -0.48 7.74
C ILE A 133 10.96 -0.73 9.20
N ALA A 134 12.22 -0.54 9.61
CA ALA A 134 12.68 -0.76 10.98
C ALA A 134 11.96 0.13 12.01
N VAL A 135 11.55 1.34 11.60
CA VAL A 135 10.76 2.26 12.45
C VAL A 135 9.26 2.00 12.32
N ALA A 136 8.74 1.84 11.11
CA ALA A 136 7.31 1.71 10.88
C ALA A 136 6.74 0.39 11.41
N LEU A 137 7.51 -0.70 11.39
CA LEU A 137 7.07 -2.01 11.85
C LEU A 137 6.74 -2.04 13.37
N PRO A 138 7.64 -1.61 14.28
CA PRO A 138 7.31 -1.57 15.71
C PRO A 138 6.21 -0.55 16.02
N VAL A 139 6.15 0.60 15.33
CA VAL A 139 5.06 1.58 15.50
C VAL A 139 3.72 0.98 15.08
N THR A 140 3.65 0.29 13.94
CA THR A 140 2.45 -0.41 13.45
C THR A 140 2.03 -1.51 14.44
N ALA A 141 2.99 -2.29 14.96
CA ALA A 141 2.73 -3.32 15.96
C ALA A 141 2.17 -2.73 17.26
N ALA A 142 2.76 -1.63 17.76
CA ALA A 142 2.28 -0.95 18.95
C ALA A 142 0.88 -0.35 18.76
N LEU A 143 0.63 0.36 17.66
CA LEU A 143 -0.67 0.95 17.35
C LEU A 143 -1.76 -0.13 17.20
N SER A 144 -1.46 -1.23 16.50
CA SER A 144 -2.41 -2.33 16.34
C SER A 144 -2.69 -3.07 17.65
N ALA A 145 -1.67 -3.29 18.48
CA ALA A 145 -1.85 -3.86 19.82
C ALA A 145 -2.70 -2.96 20.73
N LEU A 146 -2.50 -1.63 20.68
CA LEU A 146 -3.29 -0.65 21.43
C LEU A 146 -4.76 -0.59 20.98
N LEU A 147 -5.02 -0.75 19.68
CA LEU A 147 -6.39 -0.70 19.13
C LEU A 147 -7.17 -2.02 19.29
N GLY A 148 -6.47 -3.13 19.52
CA GLY A 148 -7.03 -4.44 19.88
C GLY A 148 -6.48 -5.63 19.08
N PRO A 149 -6.65 -6.87 19.57
CA PRO A 149 -6.06 -8.07 18.97
C PRO A 149 -6.52 -8.33 17.52
N ASN A 150 -7.77 -7.99 17.18
CA ASN A 150 -8.28 -8.16 15.83
C ASN A 150 -7.53 -7.28 14.81
N LEU A 151 -7.11 -6.07 15.21
CA LEU A 151 -6.33 -5.18 14.36
C LEU A 151 -4.87 -5.59 14.26
N LEU A 152 -4.34 -6.26 15.28
CA LEU A 152 -3.02 -6.90 15.21
C LEU A 152 -3.04 -8.04 14.19
N LEU A 153 -4.05 -8.92 14.23
CA LEU A 153 -4.23 -9.97 13.23
C LEU A 153 -4.43 -9.39 11.82
N LEU A 154 -5.23 -8.34 11.68
CA LEU A 154 -5.43 -7.66 10.40
C LEU A 154 -4.14 -7.01 9.88
N SER A 155 -3.31 -6.45 10.78
CA SER A 155 -1.99 -5.89 10.42
C SER A 155 -1.03 -6.97 9.95
N LEU A 156 -1.02 -8.14 10.59
CA LEU A 156 -0.25 -9.30 10.14
C LEU A 156 -0.72 -9.78 8.76
N ALA A 157 -2.03 -9.84 8.54
CA ALA A 157 -2.61 -10.17 7.24
C ALA A 157 -2.23 -9.14 6.16
N ALA A 158 -2.28 -7.85 6.49
CA ALA A 158 -1.83 -6.77 5.60
C ALA A 158 -0.36 -6.94 5.23
N LEU A 159 0.52 -7.19 6.22
CA LEU A 159 1.94 -7.47 5.98
C LEU A 159 2.14 -8.69 5.08
N ALA A 160 1.41 -9.78 5.31
CA ALA A 160 1.49 -10.98 4.47
C ALA A 160 1.11 -10.67 3.01
N VAL A 161 0.04 -9.88 2.80
CA VAL A 161 -0.35 -9.43 1.45
C VAL A 161 0.68 -8.48 0.83
N MET A 162 1.30 -7.60 1.63
CA MET A 162 2.40 -6.76 1.15
C MET A 162 3.59 -7.60 0.69
N GLN A 163 3.94 -8.67 1.42
CA GLN A 163 4.99 -9.60 1.00
C GLN A 163 4.60 -10.36 -0.28
N LEU A 164 3.35 -10.84 -0.36
CA LEU A 164 2.85 -11.52 -1.56
C LEU A 164 2.90 -10.61 -2.79
N SER A 165 2.67 -9.31 -2.60
CA SER A 165 2.71 -8.33 -3.69
C SER A 165 4.10 -8.15 -4.31
N LEU A 166 5.17 -8.50 -3.58
CA LEU A 166 6.53 -8.52 -4.14
C LEU A 166 6.68 -9.65 -5.17
N ALA A 167 5.88 -10.71 -5.06
CA ALA A 167 5.83 -11.80 -6.01
C ALA A 167 4.75 -11.59 -7.10
N TRP A 168 3.69 -10.83 -6.81
CA TRP A 168 2.54 -10.64 -7.70
C TRP A 168 2.14 -9.17 -7.84
N GLU A 169 2.14 -8.66 -9.08
CA GLU A 169 1.63 -7.33 -9.39
C GLU A 169 0.10 -7.24 -9.26
N GLY A 170 -0.42 -6.43 -8.33
CA GLY A 170 -1.88 -6.18 -8.26
C GLY A 170 -2.46 -5.92 -6.88
N CYS A 171 -1.75 -6.29 -5.81
CA CYS A 171 -2.28 -6.17 -4.44
C CYS A 171 -2.29 -4.73 -3.88
N SER A 172 -1.81 -3.74 -4.65
CA SER A 172 -1.71 -2.34 -4.18
C SER A 172 -3.07 -1.74 -3.78
N ALA A 173 -4.16 -2.18 -4.41
CA ALA A 173 -5.49 -1.72 -4.07
C ALA A 173 -5.99 -2.27 -2.73
N LEU A 174 -5.62 -3.51 -2.39
CA LEU A 174 -5.97 -4.15 -1.12
C LEU A 174 -5.40 -3.35 0.05
N VAL A 175 -4.13 -2.98 -0.04
CA VAL A 175 -3.45 -2.17 0.98
C VAL A 175 -4.02 -0.75 1.03
N ALA A 176 -4.42 -0.19 -0.11
CA ALA A 176 -4.93 1.18 -0.18
C ALA A 176 -6.41 1.34 0.25
N VAL A 177 -7.23 0.31 0.12
CA VAL A 177 -8.69 0.39 0.33
C VAL A 177 -9.20 -0.72 1.24
N MET A 178 -9.00 -2.00 0.88
CA MET A 178 -9.58 -3.12 1.62
C MET A 178 -9.13 -3.14 3.08
N PHE A 179 -7.82 -3.16 3.33
CA PHE A 179 -7.31 -3.25 4.70
C PHE A 179 -7.71 -2.05 5.55
N PRO A 180 -7.53 -0.78 5.10
CA PRO A 180 -7.99 0.37 5.87
C PRO A 180 -9.48 0.33 6.17
N TRP A 181 -10.33 -0.04 5.21
CA TRP A 181 -11.77 -0.19 5.44
C TRP A 181 -12.07 -1.25 6.51
N LEU A 182 -11.51 -2.46 6.35
CA LEU A 182 -11.69 -3.52 7.33
C LEU A 182 -11.18 -3.11 8.72
N ALA A 183 -10.10 -2.34 8.78
CA ALA A 183 -9.57 -1.82 10.04
C ALA A 183 -10.53 -0.86 10.72
N GLY A 184 -11.12 0.06 9.95
CA GLY A 184 -12.15 0.96 10.45
C GLY A 184 -13.37 0.22 10.97
N HIS A 185 -13.81 -0.80 10.25
CA HIS A 185 -14.95 -1.60 10.68
C HIS A 185 -14.66 -2.35 11.97
N VAL A 186 -13.53 -3.08 12.02
CA VAL A 186 -13.12 -3.91 13.17
C VAL A 186 -12.78 -3.07 14.40
N ALA A 187 -12.32 -1.83 14.21
CA ALA A 187 -12.06 -0.93 15.32
C ALA A 187 -13.34 -0.56 16.08
N PHE A 188 -14.48 -0.41 15.41
CA PHE A 188 -15.70 0.12 16.04
C PHE A 188 -16.85 -0.89 16.12
N GLY A 189 -16.71 -2.08 15.51
CA GLY A 189 -17.74 -3.12 15.58
C GLY A 189 -17.24 -4.51 15.14
N SER A 190 -18.15 -5.48 15.18
CA SER A 190 -17.89 -6.82 14.64
C SER A 190 -17.92 -6.81 13.12
N LEU A 191 -16.94 -7.44 12.47
CA LEU A 191 -16.86 -7.50 11.02
C LEU A 191 -18.07 -8.23 10.43
N THR A 192 -18.85 -7.53 9.60
CA THR A 192 -19.97 -8.13 8.88
C THR A 192 -19.53 -8.59 7.49
N PRO A 193 -20.07 -9.71 6.96
CA PRO A 193 -19.81 -10.12 5.58
C PRO A 193 -20.19 -9.05 4.56
N ALA A 194 -21.21 -8.24 4.88
CA ALA A 194 -21.66 -7.15 4.04
C ALA A 194 -20.61 -6.04 3.88
N SER A 195 -20.02 -5.59 4.99
CA SER A 195 -18.93 -4.60 4.96
C SER A 195 -17.70 -5.12 4.23
N ALA A 196 -17.32 -6.38 4.47
CA ALA A 196 -16.21 -7.00 3.76
C ALA A 196 -16.46 -7.12 2.24
N GLY A 197 -17.69 -7.47 1.84
CA GLY A 197 -18.10 -7.54 0.44
C GLY A 197 -18.02 -6.19 -0.27
N LEU A 198 -18.51 -5.12 0.36
CA LEU A 198 -18.39 -3.76 -0.18
C LEU A 198 -16.93 -3.30 -0.22
N ALA A 199 -16.15 -3.54 0.83
CA ALA A 199 -14.73 -3.22 0.87
C ALA A 199 -13.98 -3.87 -0.31
N LEU A 200 -14.27 -5.14 -0.61
CA LEU A 200 -13.70 -5.87 -1.75
C LEU A 200 -14.15 -5.26 -3.08
N ALA A 201 -15.44 -4.99 -3.27
CA ALA A 201 -15.97 -4.40 -4.50
C ALA A 201 -15.34 -3.03 -4.79
N PHE A 202 -15.24 -2.15 -3.77
CA PHE A 202 -14.58 -0.85 -3.92
C PHE A 202 -13.06 -0.96 -4.11
N THR A 203 -12.44 -1.99 -3.55
CA THR A 203 -11.02 -2.27 -3.80
C THR A 203 -10.78 -2.64 -5.26
N LEU A 204 -11.63 -3.47 -5.85
CA LEU A 204 -11.57 -3.83 -7.27
C LEU A 204 -11.80 -2.59 -8.14
N ALA A 205 -12.82 -1.78 -7.83
CA ALA A 205 -13.09 -0.53 -8.54
C ALA A 205 -11.91 0.46 -8.45
N TRP A 206 -11.29 0.56 -7.28
CA TRP A 206 -10.13 1.42 -7.05
C TRP A 206 -8.89 0.96 -7.82
N GLY A 207 -8.59 -0.34 -7.76
CA GLY A 207 -7.49 -0.95 -8.50
C GLY A 207 -7.66 -0.79 -10.01
N ALA A 208 -8.87 -1.04 -10.50
CA ALA A 208 -9.21 -0.89 -11.91
C ALA A 208 -9.07 0.55 -12.41
N ASN A 209 -9.48 1.54 -11.61
CA ASN A 209 -9.28 2.95 -11.98
C ASN A 209 -7.80 3.29 -12.15
N ARG A 210 -6.89 2.77 -11.31
CA ARG A 210 -5.44 3.03 -11.46
C ARG A 210 -4.84 2.46 -12.74
N GLN A 211 -5.42 1.39 -13.28
CA GLN A 211 -4.95 0.71 -14.49
C GLN A 211 -5.92 0.92 -15.68
N ALA A 212 -6.55 2.10 -15.73
CA ALA A 212 -7.58 2.41 -16.73
C ALA A 212 -7.09 2.45 -18.19
N GLU A 213 -5.80 2.26 -18.46
CA GLU A 213 -5.26 2.13 -19.82
C GLU A 213 -5.80 0.87 -20.52
N SER A 214 -5.97 -0.22 -19.78
CA SER A 214 -6.50 -1.47 -20.33
C SER A 214 -8.03 -1.43 -20.46
N PRO A 215 -8.62 -1.74 -21.63
CA PRO A 215 -10.07 -1.85 -21.80
C PRO A 215 -10.69 -2.92 -20.90
N TRP A 216 -10.00 -4.04 -20.72
CA TRP A 216 -10.43 -5.14 -19.86
C TRP A 216 -10.50 -4.71 -18.39
N VAL A 217 -9.44 -4.05 -17.91
CA VAL A 217 -9.38 -3.60 -16.51
C VAL A 217 -10.42 -2.51 -16.25
N ARG A 218 -10.70 -1.64 -17.22
CA ARG A 218 -11.82 -0.69 -17.13
C ARG A 218 -13.18 -1.40 -17.00
N ALA A 219 -13.44 -2.40 -17.83
CA ALA A 219 -14.67 -3.18 -17.76
C ALA A 219 -14.81 -3.85 -16.39
N LEU A 220 -13.71 -4.40 -15.84
CA LEU A 220 -13.68 -4.94 -14.48
C LEU A 220 -14.00 -3.89 -13.41
N GLY A 221 -13.49 -2.66 -13.56
CA GLY A 221 -13.79 -1.56 -12.63
C GLY A 221 -15.26 -1.16 -12.63
N ILE A 222 -15.89 -1.11 -13.81
CA ILE A 222 -17.32 -0.85 -13.97
C ILE A 222 -18.13 -2.02 -13.39
N ALA A 223 -17.75 -3.26 -13.71
CA ALA A 223 -18.40 -4.46 -13.18
C ALA A 223 -18.32 -4.52 -11.65
N ALA A 224 -17.21 -4.12 -11.04
CA ALA A 224 -17.05 -4.04 -9.59
C ALA A 224 -18.00 -3.02 -8.95
N GLN A 225 -18.27 -1.88 -9.62
CA GLN A 225 -19.26 -0.91 -9.14
C GLN A 225 -20.68 -1.46 -9.28
N PHE A 226 -21.02 -2.11 -10.40
CA PHE A 226 -22.31 -2.79 -10.55
C PHE A 226 -22.50 -3.92 -9.54
N LEU A 227 -21.43 -4.64 -9.18
CA LEU A 227 -21.46 -5.62 -8.11
C LEU A 227 -21.80 -4.97 -6.76
N ALA A 228 -21.24 -3.80 -6.45
CA ALA A 228 -21.61 -3.05 -5.25
C ALA A 228 -23.08 -2.60 -5.27
N LEU A 229 -23.62 -2.13 -6.41
CA LEU A 229 -25.05 -1.84 -6.55
C LEU A 229 -25.91 -3.09 -6.29
N ALA A 230 -25.59 -4.20 -6.95
CA ALA A 230 -26.32 -5.45 -6.82
C ALA A 230 -26.31 -5.95 -5.36
N PHE A 231 -25.18 -5.76 -4.69
CA PHE A 231 -25.03 -6.09 -3.28
C PHE A 231 -25.94 -5.24 -2.39
N LEU A 232 -26.00 -3.92 -2.59
CA LEU A 232 -26.92 -3.03 -1.87
C LEU A 232 -28.40 -3.36 -2.13
N LEU A 233 -28.75 -3.75 -3.35
CA LEU A 233 -30.10 -4.21 -3.69
C LEU A 233 -30.45 -5.52 -2.97
N ALA A 234 -29.50 -6.46 -2.88
CA ALA A 234 -29.69 -7.70 -2.13
C ALA A 234 -29.88 -7.44 -0.63
N LEU A 235 -29.22 -6.42 -0.09
CA LEU A 235 -29.42 -5.92 1.28
C LEU A 235 -30.70 -5.08 1.47
N ARG A 236 -31.55 -4.99 0.44
CA ARG A 236 -32.80 -4.21 0.44
C ARG A 236 -32.60 -2.72 0.71
N GLN A 237 -31.50 -2.14 0.21
CA GLN A 237 -31.20 -0.70 0.29
C GLN A 237 -31.33 -0.01 -1.10
N PRO A 238 -32.54 0.07 -1.69
CA PRO A 238 -32.72 0.54 -3.06
C PRO A 238 -32.40 2.03 -3.25
N LEU A 239 -32.65 2.86 -2.23
CA LEU A 239 -32.36 4.30 -2.30
C LEU A 239 -30.86 4.54 -2.47
N THR A 240 -30.04 3.84 -1.69
CA THR A 240 -28.58 3.95 -1.74
C THR A 240 -28.01 3.33 -3.00
N ALA A 241 -28.57 2.22 -3.48
CA ALA A 241 -28.22 1.69 -4.79
C ALA A 241 -28.50 2.72 -5.91
N GLY A 242 -29.62 3.45 -5.82
CA GLY A 242 -29.95 4.54 -6.73
C GLY A 242 -28.96 5.72 -6.65
N MET A 243 -28.57 6.13 -5.44
CA MET A 243 -27.53 7.15 -5.24
C MET A 243 -26.17 6.71 -5.80
N LEU A 244 -25.79 5.44 -5.61
CA LEU A 244 -24.55 4.89 -6.15
C LEU A 244 -24.61 4.88 -7.69
N ALA A 245 -25.75 4.50 -8.29
CA ALA A 245 -25.96 4.57 -9.74
C ALA A 245 -25.77 5.99 -10.28
N LEU A 246 -26.28 7.00 -9.56
CA LEU A 246 -26.12 8.41 -9.91
C LEU A 246 -24.64 8.85 -9.84
N LEU A 247 -23.90 8.40 -8.82
CA LEU A 247 -22.46 8.68 -8.65
C LEU A 247 -21.57 7.94 -9.67
N LEU A 248 -22.06 6.85 -10.27
CA LEU A 248 -21.40 6.16 -11.37
C LEU A 248 -21.55 6.92 -12.70
N ALA A 249 -22.65 7.64 -12.92
CA ALA A 249 -22.91 8.39 -14.15
C ALA A 249 -21.76 9.35 -14.57
N PRO A 250 -21.21 10.23 -13.71
CA PRO A 250 -20.09 11.07 -14.09
C PRO A 250 -18.83 10.27 -14.45
N GLN A 251 -18.60 9.12 -13.82
CA GLN A 251 -17.46 8.25 -14.16
C GLN A 251 -17.62 7.66 -15.56
N LEU A 252 -18.84 7.21 -15.91
CA LEU A 252 -19.15 6.72 -17.26
C LEU A 252 -19.06 7.83 -18.31
N ALA A 253 -19.50 9.05 -17.97
CA ALA A 253 -19.41 10.21 -18.86
C ALA A 253 -17.97 10.64 -19.18
N LEU A 254 -17.00 10.29 -18.32
CA LEU A 254 -15.57 10.55 -18.54
C LEU A 254 -14.90 9.50 -19.46
N LEU A 255 -15.48 8.30 -19.65
CA LEU A 255 -14.89 7.23 -20.46
C LEU A 255 -14.66 7.59 -21.95
N PRO A 256 -15.56 8.30 -22.64
CA PRO A 256 -15.32 8.71 -24.02
C PRO A 256 -14.07 9.58 -24.18
N TRP A 257 -13.76 10.42 -23.19
CA TRP A 257 -12.57 11.29 -23.21
C TRP A 257 -11.28 10.47 -23.13
N LEU A 258 -11.29 9.41 -22.31
CA LEU A 258 -10.20 8.46 -22.23
C LEU A 258 -10.00 7.71 -23.56
N ARG A 259 -11.09 7.38 -24.29
CA ARG A 259 -11.01 6.78 -25.63
C ARG A 259 -10.48 7.73 -26.70
N ARG A 260 -10.62 9.05 -26.52
CA ARG A 260 -10.07 10.08 -27.41
C ARG A 260 -8.58 10.40 -27.13
N GLY A 261 -7.90 9.58 -26.34
CA GLY A 261 -6.45 9.70 -26.11
C GLY A 261 -6.05 10.55 -24.89
N GLN A 262 -6.99 10.90 -24.01
CA GLN A 262 -6.62 11.50 -22.73
C GLN A 262 -5.83 10.51 -21.86
N ALA A 263 -4.93 11.02 -21.02
CA ALA A 263 -4.13 10.17 -20.14
C ALA A 263 -4.98 9.50 -19.04
N ALA A 264 -4.65 8.25 -18.66
CA ALA A 264 -5.33 7.56 -17.55
C ALA A 264 -5.19 8.31 -16.21
N SER A 265 -4.08 9.04 -16.01
CA SER A 265 -3.87 9.90 -14.85
C SER A 265 -4.89 11.06 -14.76
N TRP A 266 -5.37 11.57 -15.91
CA TRP A 266 -6.42 12.58 -15.96
C TRP A 266 -7.77 11.98 -15.56
N TYR A 267 -8.12 10.81 -16.11
CA TYR A 267 -9.36 10.10 -15.77
C TYR A 267 -9.42 9.76 -14.28
N THR A 268 -8.36 9.16 -13.73
CA THR A 268 -8.29 8.80 -12.31
C THR A 268 -8.46 10.01 -11.39
N ARG A 269 -7.83 11.13 -11.72
CA ARG A 269 -7.94 12.37 -10.93
C ARG A 269 -9.39 12.85 -10.83
N HIS A 270 -10.15 12.79 -11.92
CA HIS A 270 -11.53 13.27 -11.98
C HIS A 270 -12.56 12.24 -11.50
N ALA A 271 -12.30 10.93 -11.68
CA ALA A 271 -13.17 9.86 -11.22
C ALA A 271 -13.05 9.58 -9.71
N ARG A 272 -11.86 9.82 -9.12
CA ARG A 272 -11.55 9.56 -7.71
C ARG A 272 -12.53 10.19 -6.71
N PRO A 273 -12.88 11.49 -6.77
CA PRO A 273 -13.82 12.07 -5.81
C PRO A 273 -15.18 11.38 -5.84
N TRP A 274 -15.70 11.05 -7.03
CA TRP A 274 -16.97 10.34 -7.17
C TRP A 274 -16.94 8.95 -6.55
N LEU A 275 -15.83 8.22 -6.73
CA LEU A 275 -15.65 6.90 -6.11
C LEU A 275 -15.55 7.01 -4.59
N MET A 276 -14.86 8.02 -4.07
CA MET A 276 -14.77 8.27 -2.62
C MET A 276 -16.15 8.60 -2.03
N THR A 277 -16.94 9.43 -2.69
CA THR A 277 -18.32 9.70 -2.27
C THR A 277 -19.18 8.44 -2.32
N ALA A 278 -19.05 7.62 -3.36
CA ALA A 278 -19.78 6.35 -3.47
C ALA A 278 -19.44 5.37 -2.34
N MET A 279 -18.16 5.29 -1.96
CA MET A 279 -17.70 4.51 -0.80
C MET A 279 -18.38 4.96 0.49
N LEU A 280 -18.44 6.26 0.74
CA LEU A 280 -19.04 6.81 1.96
C LEU A 280 -20.56 6.58 2.00
N VAL A 281 -21.25 6.80 0.87
CA VAL A 281 -22.69 6.57 0.74
C VAL A 281 -23.04 5.10 0.98
N ALA A 282 -22.25 4.18 0.44
CA ALA A 282 -22.44 2.75 0.65
C ALA A 282 -22.14 2.34 2.11
N ALA A 283 -21.09 2.92 2.71
CA ALA A 283 -20.75 2.68 4.11
C ALA A 283 -21.87 3.13 5.07
N TRP A 284 -22.52 4.26 4.81
CA TRP A 284 -23.58 4.80 5.66
C TRP A 284 -24.81 3.90 5.80
N THR A 285 -24.99 2.92 4.91
CA THR A 285 -26.16 2.03 4.93
C THR A 285 -26.01 0.71 5.66
N LEU A 286 -24.79 0.38 6.06
CA LEU A 286 -24.50 -0.82 6.81
C LEU A 286 -24.80 -0.61 8.30
#